data_AF-Q4SCP5-F1
#
_entry.id   AF-Q4SCP5-F1
#
_cell.length_a   1.000
_cell.length_b   1.000
_cell.length_c   1.000
_cell.angle_alpha   90.00
_cell.angle_beta   90.00
_cell.angle_gamma   90.00
#
_symmetry.space_group_name_H-M   'P 1'
#
loop_
_entity.id
_entity.type
_entity.pdbx_description
1 polymer ?
#
loop_
_entity_poly.entity_id
_entity_poly.type
_entity_poly.pdbx_seq_one_letter_code
_entity_poly.pdbx_strand_id
1 'polypeptide(L)'
;RSRVKSNVDGRYLLDGVPFSCCNPSSPRPCIQYQLTNNSAHYNYEYQTEELNIYLQGCREALLSYYMGLMNTIGGGVLSVFLLQGSVLVSLRLLQTSMEAVAGKENAEIETEGYLWRK
;
A
#
# COMPACT_ATOMS: atom_id res chain seq x y z
N ARG A 1 -21.57 -8.71 -24.13
CA ARG A 1 -20.57 -9.44 -24.96
C ARG A 1 -19.77 -10.37 -24.02
N SER A 2 -20.21 -11.63 -24.01
CA SER A 2 -19.72 -12.88 -23.41
C SER A 2 -18.51 -12.88 -22.45
N ARG A 3 -18.79 -12.84 -21.13
CA ARG A 3 -17.91 -13.44 -20.09
C ARG A 3 -18.13 -14.96 -19.91
N VAL A 4 -18.96 -15.57 -20.74
CA VAL A 4 -19.22 -17.02 -20.75
C VAL A 4 -18.30 -17.68 -21.78
N LYS A 5 -16.99 -17.75 -21.50
CA LYS A 5 -16.05 -18.52 -22.33
C LYS A 5 -14.98 -19.29 -21.54
N SER A 6 -15.19 -19.44 -20.23
CA SER A 6 -14.38 -20.32 -19.36
C SER A 6 -15.24 -21.47 -18.81
N ASN A 7 -16.23 -21.93 -19.58
CA ASN A 7 -17.09 -23.03 -19.19
C ASN A 7 -16.49 -24.34 -19.72
N VAL A 8 -15.75 -25.04 -18.85
CA VAL A 8 -15.51 -26.47 -19.00
C VAL A 8 -16.67 -27.19 -18.30
N ASP A 9 -17.69 -27.53 -19.08
CA ASP A 9 -18.67 -28.58 -18.75
C ASP A 9 -19.54 -28.35 -17.49
N GLY A 10 -19.86 -27.09 -17.15
CA GLY A 10 -20.72 -26.73 -16.01
C GLY A 10 -20.09 -26.99 -14.63
N ARG A 11 -18.86 -27.52 -14.57
CA ARG A 11 -18.18 -27.92 -13.32
C ARG A 11 -17.52 -26.77 -12.55
N TYR A 12 -17.37 -25.60 -13.18
CA TYR A 12 -16.66 -24.45 -12.61
C TYR A 12 -17.54 -23.20 -12.41
N LEU A 13 -18.86 -23.33 -12.61
CA LEU A 13 -19.83 -22.29 -12.24
C LEU A 13 -20.06 -22.34 -10.73
N LEU A 14 -19.02 -22.01 -9.97
CA LEU A 14 -19.21 -21.59 -8.60
C LEU A 14 -19.81 -20.19 -8.69
N ASP A 15 -21.06 -20.05 -8.26
CA ASP A 15 -21.70 -18.74 -8.05
C ASP A 15 -21.03 -18.08 -6.84
N GLY A 16 -19.77 -17.71 -6.99
CA GLY A 16 -18.97 -17.17 -5.92
C GLY A 16 -17.70 -16.47 -6.33
N VAL A 17 -17.26 -15.56 -5.46
CA VAL A 17 -16.07 -14.72 -5.63
C VAL A 17 -15.22 -14.80 -4.36
N PRO A 18 -13.89 -14.68 -4.46
CA PRO A 18 -13.05 -14.60 -3.28
C PRO A 18 -13.32 -13.32 -2.47
N PHE A 19 -13.10 -13.35 -1.15
CA PHE A 19 -13.19 -12.20 -0.23
C PHE A 19 -12.53 -10.91 -0.76
N SER A 20 -11.50 -11.01 -1.59
CA SER A 20 -10.80 -9.86 -2.17
C SER A 20 -11.68 -9.00 -3.09
N CYS A 21 -12.84 -9.47 -3.49
CA CYS A 21 -13.75 -8.78 -4.41
C CYS A 21 -14.87 -8.00 -3.75
N CYS A 22 -14.91 -8.02 -2.42
CA CYS A 22 -15.88 -7.30 -1.62
C CYS A 22 -15.65 -5.79 -1.69
N ASN A 23 -16.73 -5.03 -1.78
CA ASN A 23 -16.71 -3.58 -1.68
C ASN A 23 -16.71 -3.16 -0.19
N PRO A 24 -15.62 -2.57 0.33
CA PRO A 24 -15.52 -2.16 1.75
C PRO A 24 -16.46 -1.01 2.11
N SER A 25 -17.04 -0.31 1.12
CA SER A 25 -18.03 0.75 1.34
C SER A 25 -19.44 0.20 1.57
N SER A 26 -19.68 -1.11 1.36
CA SER A 26 -21.00 -1.71 1.57
C SER A 26 -21.29 -1.86 3.07
N PRO A 27 -22.48 -1.46 3.56
CA PRO A 27 -22.85 -1.60 4.97
C PRO A 27 -23.18 -3.04 5.39
N ARG A 28 -23.21 -3.99 4.45
CA ARG A 28 -23.54 -5.40 4.71
C ARG A 28 -22.29 -6.28 4.71
N PRO A 29 -22.29 -7.39 5.48
CA PRO A 29 -21.25 -8.42 5.38
C PRO A 29 -21.09 -8.91 3.95
N CYS A 30 -19.85 -9.21 3.55
CA CYS A 30 -19.59 -9.64 2.19
C CYS A 30 -20.15 -11.04 1.89
N ILE A 31 -20.91 -11.15 0.81
CA ILE A 31 -21.53 -12.37 0.32
C ILE A 31 -20.66 -12.92 -0.80
N GLN A 32 -20.07 -14.08 -0.58
CA GLN A 32 -19.15 -14.71 -1.52
C GLN A 32 -19.73 -15.86 -2.31
N TYR A 33 -20.89 -16.36 -1.92
CA TYR A 33 -21.52 -17.52 -2.54
C TYR A 33 -23.01 -17.25 -2.74
N GLN A 34 -23.57 -17.84 -3.79
CA GLN A 34 -24.99 -17.73 -4.14
C GLN A 34 -25.44 -16.28 -4.39
N LEU A 35 -24.59 -15.49 -5.07
CA LEU A 35 -24.85 -14.07 -5.37
C LEU A 35 -26.04 -13.88 -6.32
N THR A 36 -26.38 -14.88 -7.11
CA THR A 36 -27.53 -14.82 -8.03
C THR A 36 -28.80 -15.42 -7.44
N ASN A 37 -28.77 -15.85 -6.18
CA ASN A 37 -29.89 -16.50 -5.50
C ASN A 37 -30.49 -15.61 -4.39
N ASN A 38 -31.63 -14.99 -4.67
CA ASN A 38 -32.33 -14.10 -3.73
C ASN A 38 -32.82 -14.81 -2.45
N SER A 39 -33.10 -16.10 -2.51
CA SER A 39 -33.60 -16.86 -1.35
C SER A 39 -32.49 -17.41 -0.45
N ALA A 40 -31.23 -17.30 -0.88
CA ALA A 40 -30.08 -17.78 -0.11
C ALA A 40 -29.74 -16.89 1.08
N HIS A 41 -30.07 -15.60 0.99
CA HIS A 41 -29.66 -14.59 1.96
C HIS A 41 -30.87 -13.77 2.41
N TYR A 42 -30.92 -13.42 3.70
CA TYR A 42 -32.03 -12.65 4.25
C TYR A 42 -32.09 -11.25 3.63
N ASN A 43 -33.24 -10.89 3.06
CA ASN A 43 -33.48 -9.59 2.44
C ASN A 43 -32.44 -9.23 1.36
N TYR A 44 -32.15 -10.18 0.47
CA TYR A 44 -31.19 -10.04 -0.62
C TYR A 44 -31.90 -10.09 -1.96
N GLU A 45 -31.84 -8.99 -2.71
CA GLU A 45 -32.43 -8.89 -4.05
C GLU A 45 -31.33 -8.39 -5.00
N TYR A 46 -30.64 -9.33 -5.68
CA TYR A 46 -29.44 -8.99 -6.46
C TYR A 46 -29.71 -8.04 -7.65
N GLN A 47 -30.97 -7.91 -8.07
CA GLN A 47 -31.37 -7.05 -9.19
C GLN A 47 -31.59 -5.59 -8.79
N THR A 48 -31.94 -5.33 -7.54
CA THR A 48 -32.32 -3.99 -7.06
C THR A 48 -31.36 -3.43 -6.02
N GLU A 49 -30.66 -4.30 -5.27
CA GLU A 49 -29.59 -3.89 -4.36
C GLU A 49 -28.25 -3.74 -5.08
N GLU A 50 -27.47 -2.73 -4.68
CA GLU A 50 -26.07 -2.66 -5.07
C GLU A 50 -25.34 -3.89 -4.52
N LEU A 51 -24.86 -4.77 -5.41
CA LEU A 51 -24.06 -5.91 -5.00
C LEU A 51 -22.89 -5.43 -4.13
N ASN A 52 -22.64 -6.12 -3.02
CA ASN A 52 -21.51 -5.86 -2.11
C ASN A 52 -20.14 -6.23 -2.70
N ILE A 53 -20.04 -6.34 -4.04
CA ILE A 53 -18.85 -6.70 -4.80
C ILE A 53 -18.60 -5.68 -5.92
N TYR A 54 -17.36 -5.54 -6.35
CA TYR A 54 -17.01 -4.61 -7.42
C TYR A 54 -17.52 -5.06 -8.81
N LEU A 55 -18.57 -4.41 -9.31
CA LEU A 55 -19.19 -4.67 -10.63
C LEU A 55 -18.23 -4.43 -11.81
N GLN A 56 -17.29 -3.48 -11.67
CA GLN A 56 -16.37 -3.08 -12.75
C GLN A 56 -15.19 -4.04 -12.95
N GLY A 57 -15.10 -5.11 -12.16
CA GLY A 57 -14.02 -6.10 -12.19
C GLY A 57 -13.13 -5.97 -10.97
N CYS A 58 -13.26 -6.92 -10.06
CA CYS A 58 -12.53 -7.02 -8.80
C CYS A 58 -11.01 -6.77 -8.90
N ARG A 59 -10.35 -7.26 -9.95
CA ARG A 59 -8.91 -7.07 -10.14
C ARG A 59 -8.53 -5.59 -10.32
N GLU A 60 -9.30 -4.84 -11.09
CA GLU A 60 -8.97 -3.45 -11.41
C GLU A 60 -9.17 -2.56 -10.18
N ALA A 61 -10.27 -2.75 -9.46
CA ALA A 61 -10.55 -2.04 -8.20
C ALA A 61 -9.48 -2.34 -7.13
N LEU A 62 -9.08 -3.61 -7.01
CA LEU A 62 -8.07 -4.04 -6.05
C LEU A 62 -6.69 -3.44 -6.39
N LEU A 63 -6.28 -3.48 -7.66
CA LEU A 63 -5.00 -2.89 -8.09
C LEU A 63 -4.98 -1.38 -7.86
N SER A 64 -6.06 -0.67 -8.20
CA SER A 64 -6.17 0.77 -7.96
C SER A 64 -6.02 1.13 -6.47
N TYR A 65 -6.68 0.38 -5.58
CA TYR A 65 -6.58 0.57 -4.13
C TYR A 65 -5.14 0.35 -3.61
N TYR A 66 -4.52 -0.78 -3.96
CA TYR A 66 -3.15 -1.07 -3.52
C TYR A 66 -2.12 -0.11 -4.12
N MET A 67 -2.32 0.35 -5.35
CA MET A 67 -1.44 1.33 -5.98
C MET A 67 -1.48 2.67 -5.26
N GLY A 68 -2.67 3.14 -4.87
CA GLY A 68 -2.81 4.35 -4.05
C GLY A 68 -2.10 4.22 -2.71
N LEU A 69 -2.29 3.09 -2.03
CA LEU A 69 -1.61 2.80 -0.76
C LEU A 69 -0.09 2.76 -0.90
N MET A 70 0.42 2.07 -1.92
CA MET A 70 1.86 1.99 -2.19
C MET A 70 2.48 3.36 -2.50
N ASN A 71 1.75 4.25 -3.18
CA ASN A 71 2.25 5.60 -3.45
C ASN A 71 2.43 6.40 -2.15
N THR A 72 1.45 6.35 -1.24
CA THR A 72 1.54 7.03 0.06
C THR A 72 2.64 6.45 0.94
N ILE A 73 2.72 5.13 1.06
CA ILE A 73 3.77 4.46 1.84
C ILE A 73 5.15 4.73 1.23
N GLY A 74 5.28 4.65 -0.08
CA GLY A 74 6.52 4.93 -0.80
C GLY A 74 7.04 6.34 -0.55
N GLY A 75 6.16 7.35 -0.59
CA GLY A 75 6.51 8.73 -0.23
C GLY A 75 6.99 8.86 1.22
N GLY A 76 6.32 8.20 2.16
CA GLY A 76 6.72 8.19 3.57
C GLY A 76 8.10 7.56 3.80
N VAL A 77 8.34 6.39 3.20
CA VAL A 77 9.62 5.69 3.31
C VAL A 77 10.75 6.51 2.67
N LEU A 78 10.53 7.11 1.50
CA LEU A 78 11.52 7.95 0.85
C LEU A 78 11.88 9.19 1.69
N SER A 79 10.88 9.83 2.30
CA SER A 79 11.08 10.97 3.20
C SER A 79 11.94 10.59 4.40
N VAL A 80 11.62 9.47 5.06
CA VAL A 80 12.42 8.95 6.19
C VAL A 80 13.85 8.63 5.76
N PHE A 81 14.04 8.05 4.58
CA PHE A 81 15.37 7.73 4.07
C PHE A 81 16.22 8.99 3.84
N LEU A 82 15.63 10.04 3.25
CA LEU A 82 16.32 11.32 3.06
C LEU A 82 16.68 11.99 4.38
N LEU A 83 15.78 11.95 5.37
CA LEU A 83 16.04 12.48 6.71
C LEU A 83 17.14 11.69 7.43
N GLN A 84 17.14 10.36 7.35
CA GLN A 84 18.23 9.56 7.91
C GLN A 84 19.56 9.87 7.21
N GLY A 85 19.54 10.00 5.88
CA GLY A 85 20.71 10.41 5.10
C GLY A 85 21.27 11.75 5.54
N SER A 86 20.42 12.76 5.74
CA SER A 86 20.86 14.10 6.17
C SER A 86 21.45 14.07 7.59
N VAL A 87 20.81 13.36 8.53
CA VAL A 87 21.32 13.20 9.90
C VAL A 87 22.69 12.52 9.89
N LEU A 88 22.87 11.47 9.10
CA LEU A 88 24.16 10.79 8.98
C LEU A 88 25.23 11.72 8.39
N VAL A 89 24.90 12.49 7.35
CA VAL A 89 25.82 13.49 6.76
C VAL A 89 26.21 14.55 7.79
N SER A 90 25.26 15.11 8.52
CA SER A 90 25.52 16.10 9.57
C SER A 90 26.40 15.54 10.68
N LEU A 91 26.14 14.31 11.13
CA LEU A 91 26.96 13.66 12.16
C LEU A 91 28.38 13.38 11.68
N ARG A 92 28.57 12.99 10.41
CA ARG A 92 29.91 12.79 9.83
C ARG A 92 30.69 14.10 9.72
N LEU A 93 30.03 15.18 9.30
CA LEU A 93 30.63 16.51 9.30
C LEU A 93 31.04 16.94 10.70
N LEU A 94 30.15 16.77 11.69
CA LEU A 94 30.45 17.14 13.08
C LEU A 94 31.58 16.28 13.67
N GLN A 95 31.59 14.98 13.39
CA GLN A 95 32.65 14.09 13.88
C GLN A 95 34.02 14.52 13.33
N THR A 96 34.10 14.78 12.02
CA THR A 96 35.38 15.14 11.39
C THR A 96 35.88 16.52 11.79
N SER A 97 34.98 17.49 12.05
CA SER A 97 35.38 18.79 12.58
C SER A 97 35.91 18.67 14.01
N MET A 98 35.28 17.85 14.85
CA MET A 98 35.69 17.64 16.25
C MET A 98 37.06 16.93 16.36
N GLU A 99 37.39 16.01 15.44
CA GLU A 99 38.71 15.38 15.38
C GLU A 99 39.85 16.40 15.18
N ALA A 100 39.59 17.55 14.55
CA ALA A 100 40.59 18.61 14.37
C ALA A 100 40.85 19.43 15.67
N VAL A 101 39.91 19.39 16.63
CA VAL A 101 40.04 20.03 17.95
C VAL A 101 40.69 19.10 18.98
N ALA A 102 40.57 17.78 18.79
CA ALA A 102 41.08 16.77 19.71
C ALA A 102 42.60 16.92 19.92
N GLY A 103 43.01 17.36 21.11
CA GLY A 103 44.42 17.54 21.51
C GLY A 103 44.94 18.98 21.49
N LYS A 104 44.08 19.98 21.20
CA LYS A 104 44.43 21.40 21.37
C LYS A 104 43.89 21.97 22.68
N GLU A 105 44.65 22.88 23.28
CA GLU A 105 44.33 23.53 24.57
C GLU A 105 43.15 24.51 24.46
N ASN A 106 42.96 25.11 23.28
CA ASN A 106 41.87 26.04 22.99
C ASN A 106 40.79 25.37 22.14
N ALA A 107 39.53 25.47 22.55
CA ALA A 107 38.40 24.87 21.84
C ALA A 107 37.76 25.81 20.78
N GLU A 108 38.11 27.09 20.78
CA GLU A 108 37.50 28.13 19.92
C GLU A 108 38.21 28.29 18.55
N ILE A 109 38.80 27.21 18.03
CA ILE A 109 39.61 27.26 16.81
C ILE A 109 38.72 26.93 15.62
N GLU A 110 38.88 27.64 14.49
CA GLU A 110 38.23 27.26 13.23
C GLU A 110 38.68 25.86 12.80
N THR A 111 37.72 24.98 12.53
CA THR A 111 37.95 23.59 12.08
C THR A 111 37.12 23.25 10.86
N GLU A 112 37.74 22.58 9.89
CA GLU A 112 37.08 22.10 8.69
C GLU A 112 36.52 20.68 8.89
N GLY A 113 35.28 20.45 8.45
CA GLY A 113 34.65 19.12 8.41
C GLY A 113 34.58 18.60 6.97
N TYR A 114 34.78 17.30 6.78
CA TYR A 114 34.82 16.69 5.45
C TYR A 114 33.94 15.43 5.39
N LEU A 115 33.36 15.15 4.22
CA LEU A 115 32.49 13.98 4.02
C LEU A 115 33.21 12.75 3.47
N TRP A 116 34.25 12.92 2.66
CA TRP A 116 34.83 11.83 1.86
C TRP A 116 36.32 11.63 2.11
N ARG A 117 37.11 12.70 2.04
CA ARG A 117 38.54 12.67 2.31
C ARG A 117 38.99 14.04 2.82
N LYS A 118 39.93 13.99 3.74
CA LYS A 118 40.67 15.11 4.33
C LYS A 118 41.76 15.60 3.37
#